data_AF-A0A239EI50-F1
#
_entry.id   AF-A0A239EI50-F1
#
_cell.length_a   1.000
_cell.length_b   1.000
_cell.length_c   1.000
_cell.angle_alpha   90.00
_cell.angle_beta   90.00
_cell.angle_gamma   90.00
#
_symmetry.space_group_name_H-M   'P 1'
#
loop_
_entity.id
_entity.type
_entity.pdbx_description
1 polymer ?
#
loop_
_entity_poly.entity_id
_entity_poly.type
_entity_poly.pdbx_seq_one_letter_code
_entity_poly.pdbx_strand_id
1 'polypeptide(L)' 'MKSLLKAAAIRAARTAIQTLIPALGAGAITDLNWIGGVSIAAGAGVLSFLQGILAGLPEADPDD' A
#
# COMPACT_ATOMS: atom_id res chain seq x y z
N MET A 1 -3.93 -3.74 -19.97
CA MET A 1 -4.12 -2.55 -19.07
C MET A 1 -4.91 -2.89 -17.80
N LYS A 2 -5.94 -3.73 -17.91
CA LYS A 2 -6.75 -4.17 -16.75
C LYS A 2 -5.90 -4.97 -15.74
N SER A 3 -4.99 -5.82 -16.24
CA SER A 3 -4.01 -6.55 -15.41
C SER A 3 -3.11 -5.60 -14.61
N LEU A 4 -2.58 -4.54 -15.22
CA LEU A 4 -1.75 -3.53 -14.56
C LEU A 4 -2.49 -2.79 -13.44
N LEU A 5 -3.73 -2.33 -13.69
CA LEU A 5 -4.54 -1.66 -12.67
C LEU A 5 -4.85 -2.58 -11.49
N LYS A 6 -5.20 -3.84 -11.77
CA LYS A 6 -5.47 -4.84 -10.73
C LYS A 6 -4.22 -5.15 -9.91
N ALA A 7 -3.08 -5.34 -10.57
CA ALA A 7 -1.82 -5.64 -9.90
C ALA A 7 -1.35 -4.44 -9.05
N ALA A 8 -1.45 -3.21 -9.57
CA ALA A 8 -1.09 -1.99 -8.83
C ALA A 8 -2.00 -1.79 -7.62
N ALA A 9 -3.30 -2.06 -7.74
CA ALA A 9 -4.25 -2.00 -6.62
C ALA A 9 -3.92 -3.03 -5.53
N ILE A 10 -3.59 -4.27 -5.91
CA ILE A 10 -3.18 -5.32 -4.95
C ILE A 10 -1.88 -4.92 -4.24
N ARG A 11 -0.91 -4.37 -4.97
CA ARG A 11 0.36 -3.90 -4.38
C ARG A 11 0.13 -2.76 -3.40
N ALA A 12 -0.69 -1.78 -3.77
CA ALA A 12 -1.06 -0.66 -2.92
C ALA A 12 -1.72 -1.12 -1.61
N ALA A 13 -2.68 -2.05 -1.69
CA ALA A 13 -3.32 -2.63 -0.52
C ALA A 13 -2.31 -3.38 0.37
N ARG A 14 -1.43 -4.17 -0.22
CA ARG A 14 -0.38 -4.91 0.51
C ARG A 14 0.59 -3.95 1.21
N THR A 15 1.00 -2.88 0.53
CA THR A 15 1.86 -1.83 1.10
C THR A 15 1.16 -1.13 2.26
N ALA A 16 -0.11 -0.72 2.10
CA ALA A 16 -0.87 -0.09 3.17
C ALA A 16 -0.97 -0.98 4.41
N ILE A 17 -1.28 -2.27 4.24
CA ILE A 17 -1.35 -3.24 5.33
C ILE A 17 0.02 -3.44 5.98
N GLN A 18 1.08 -3.60 5.19
CA GLN A 18 2.46 -3.74 5.70
C GLN A 18 2.93 -2.50 6.47
N THR A 19 2.48 -1.30 6.10
CA THR A 19 2.76 -0.07 6.85
C THR A 19 1.92 0.06 8.13
N LEU A 20 0.70 -0.48 8.13
CA LEU A 20 -0.20 -0.41 9.28
C LEU A 20 0.23 -1.35 10.42
N ILE A 21 0.64 -2.60 10.11
CA ILE A 21 0.95 -3.63 11.13
C ILE A 21 1.98 -3.16 12.18
N PRO A 22 3.14 -2.58 11.81
CA PRO A 22 4.11 -2.07 12.78
C PRO A 22 3.56 -0.90 13.60
N ALA A 23 2.71 -0.05 13.00
CA ALA A 23 2.06 1.05 13.69
C ALA A 23 1.09 0.55 14.77
N LEU A 24 0.37 -0.55 14.52
CA LEU A 24 -0.49 -1.20 15.53
C LEU A 24 0.36 -1.76 16.70
N GLY A 25 1.49 -2.40 16.41
CA GLY A 25 2.40 -2.94 17.43
C GLY A 25 3.05 -1.84 18.28
N ALA A 26 3.46 -0.73 17.66
CA ALA A 26 4.01 0.41 18.37
C ALA A 26 2.95 1.12 19.23
N GLY A 27 1.71 1.25 18.72
CA GLY A 27 0.59 1.86 19.46
C GLY A 27 0.11 1.05 20.66
N ALA A 28 0.42 -0.25 20.71
CA ALA A 28 0.16 -1.07 21.91
C ALA A 28 1.20 -0.85 23.03
N ILE A 29 2.40 -0.36 22.68
CA ILE A 29 3.53 -0.14 23.61
C ILE A 29 3.64 1.35 23.98
N THR A 30 3.11 2.25 23.15
CA THR A 30 3.21 3.71 23.30
C THR A 30 1.87 4.37 22.94
N ASP A 31 1.50 5.48 23.60
CA ASP A 31 0.29 6.28 23.30
C ASP A 31 0.39 7.00 21.93
N LEU A 32 0.51 6.23 20.86
CA LEU A 32 0.60 6.78 19.51
C LEU A 32 -0.76 7.18 18.99
N ASN A 33 -0.79 8.32 18.30
CA ASN A 33 -1.96 8.79 17.57
C ASN A 33 -2.28 7.83 16.41
N TRP A 34 -3.21 6.91 16.62
CA TRP A 34 -3.68 5.91 15.65
C TRP A 34 -4.14 6.54 14.32
N ILE A 35 -4.69 7.76 14.38
CA ILE A 35 -5.07 8.53 13.19
C ILE A 35 -3.84 8.86 12.33
N GLY A 36 -2.70 9.16 12.95
CA GLY A 36 -1.43 9.37 12.26
C GLY A 36 -0.92 8.10 11.58
N GLY A 37 -0.98 6.95 12.27
CA GLY A 37 -0.57 5.66 11.71
C GLY A 37 -1.41 5.24 10.49
N VAL A 38 -2.73 5.42 10.56
CA VAL A 38 -3.64 5.18 9.43
C VAL A 38 -3.34 6.12 8.26
N SER A 39 -3.05 7.40 8.54
CA SER A 39 -2.75 8.40 7.50
C SER A 39 -1.45 8.07 6.74
N ILE A 40 -0.41 7.63 7.45
CA ILE A 40 0.86 7.21 6.84
C ILE A 40 0.65 5.96 5.99
N ALA A 41 -0.10 4.97 6.47
CA ALA A 41 -0.41 3.77 5.72
C ALA A 41 -1.24 4.05 4.46
N ALA A 42 -2.23 4.95 4.55
CA ALA A 42 -3.00 5.40 3.39
C ALA A 42 -2.11 6.10 2.36
N GLY A 43 -1.21 7.00 2.81
CA GLY A 43 -0.23 7.66 1.94
C GLY A 43 0.72 6.69 1.25
N ALA A 44 1.25 5.71 1.98
CA ALA A 44 2.12 4.66 1.43
C ALA A 44 1.38 3.78 0.39
N GLY A 45 0.10 3.47 0.64
CA GLY A 45 -0.76 2.77 -0.32
C GLY A 45 -0.97 3.55 -1.62
N VAL A 46 -1.36 4.83 -1.52
CA VAL A 46 -1.56 5.70 -2.70
C VAL A 46 -0.26 5.87 -3.49
N LEU A 47 0.85 6.08 -2.81
CA LEU A 47 2.16 6.21 -3.47
C LEU A 47 2.54 4.91 -4.21
N SER A 48 2.32 3.75 -3.59
CA SER A 48 2.58 2.44 -4.20
C SER A 48 1.70 2.19 -5.43
N PHE A 49 0.44 2.62 -5.39
CA PHE A 49 -0.48 2.58 -6.53
C PHE A 49 0.01 3.45 -7.68
N LEU A 50 0.35 4.72 -7.41
CA LEU A 50 0.85 5.67 -8.40
C LEU A 50 2.15 5.17 -9.05
N GLN A 51 3.10 4.68 -8.25
CA GLN A 51 4.33 4.08 -8.76
C GLN A 51 4.07 2.81 -9.56
N GLY A 52 3.06 2.01 -9.19
CA GLY A 52 2.71 0.82 -9.94
C GLY A 52 2.14 1.11 -11.33
N ILE A 53 1.39 2.22 -11.47
CA ILE A 53 0.90 2.70 -12.76
C ILE A 53 2.03 3.34 -13.59
N LEU A 54 2.91 4.14 -12.95
CA LEU A 54 4.00 4.85 -13.62
C LEU A 54 5.15 3.96 -14.11
N ALA A 55 5.52 2.94 -13.33
CA ALA A 55 6.69 2.10 -13.62
C ALA A 55 6.37 0.87 -14.48
N GLY A 56 5.10 0.51 -14.62
CA GLY A 56 4.70 -0.80 -15.13
C GLY A 56 5.01 -1.90 -14.10
N LEU A 57 4.03 -2.72 -13.77
CA LEU A 57 4.20 -3.77 -12.76
C LEU A 57 4.64 -5.09 -13.42
N PRO A 58 5.79 -5.67 -13.04
CA PRO A 58 6.23 -6.96 -13.58
C PRO A 58 5.29 -8.11 -13.15
N GLU A 59 4.58 -7.96 -12.03
CA GLU A 59 3.49 -8.86 -11.62
C GLU A 59 2.16 -8.69 -12.38
N ALA A 60 2.08 -7.80 -13.38
CA ALA A 60 0.92 -7.72 -14.26
C ALA A 60 1.04 -8.74 -15.40
N ASP A 61 0.06 -9.63 -15.50
CA ASP A 61 0.03 -10.62 -16.58
C ASP A 61 0.04 -9.92 -17.96
N PRO A 62 0.92 -10.35 -18.88
CA PRO A 62 1.00 -9.80 -20.23
C PRO A 62 -0.17 -10.23 -21.12
N ASP A 63 -0.96 -11.24 -20.73
CA ASP A 63 -1.96 -11.90 -21.59
C ASP A 63 -3.42 -11.34 -21.48
N ASP A 64 -3.62 -10.05 -21.13
CA ASP A 64 -4.94 -9.34 -21.19
C ASP A 64 -4.91 -7.91 -21.77
#